data_AF-A0A1G6DDZ9-F1
#
_entry.id   AF-A0A1G6DDZ9-F1
#
_cell.length_a   1.000
_cell.length_b   1.000
_cell.length_c   1.000
_cell.angle_alpha   90.00
_cell.angle_beta   90.00
_cell.angle_gamma   90.00
#
_symmetry.space_group_name_H-M   'P 1'
#
loop_
_entity.id
_entity.type
_entity.pdbx_description
1 polymer ?
#
loop_
_entity_poly.entity_id
_entity_poly.type
_entity_poly.pdbx_seq_one_letter_code
_entity_poly.pdbx_strand_id
1 'polypeptide(L)'
;MSRGRRINQILRTVDLFARPQGASIGDLMEELGISRRSVYRQIETIEELGFPLYDDRPAGERQKRWKFEEGYLKKLPNISLPDMELHLSEMLALCMVIGESRLIKGTGHGKVPGAIDG
;
A
#
# COMPACT_ATOMS: atom_id res chain seq x y z
N MET A 1 -17.65 1.14 4.49
CA MET A 1 -16.39 1.01 3.72
C MET A 1 -15.59 -0.15 4.30
N SER A 2 -15.13 -1.12 3.50
CA SER A 2 -14.40 -2.29 4.02
C SER A 2 -12.98 -1.91 4.46
N ARG A 3 -12.53 -2.42 5.62
CA ARG A 3 -11.17 -2.16 6.16
C ARG A 3 -10.05 -2.52 5.17
N GLY A 4 -10.23 -3.60 4.39
CA GLY A 4 -9.26 -4.04 3.38
C GLY A 4 -8.98 -3.01 2.26
N ARG A 5 -9.98 -2.20 1.86
CA ARG A 5 -9.76 -1.15 0.85
C ARG A 5 -8.81 -0.06 1.37
N ARG A 6 -8.92 0.29 2.65
CA ARG A 6 -8.11 1.35 3.27
C ARG A 6 -6.65 0.92 3.41
N ILE A 7 -6.40 -0.34 3.79
CA ILE A 7 -5.06 -0.92 3.86
C ILE A 7 -4.42 -0.95 2.47
N ASN A 8 -5.16 -1.36 1.43
CA ASN A 8 -4.63 -1.35 0.08
C ASN A 8 -4.24 0.06 -0.40
N GLN A 9 -5.04 1.08 -0.06
CA GLN A 9 -4.72 2.47 -0.38
C GLN A 9 -3.44 2.93 0.32
N ILE A 10 -3.28 2.65 1.61
CA ILE A 10 -2.06 2.97 2.37
C ILE A 10 -0.83 2.32 1.74
N LEU A 11 -0.89 1.01 1.45
CA LEU A 11 0.25 0.29 0.86
C LEU A 11 0.62 0.82 -0.53
N ARG A 12 -0.37 1.16 -1.37
CA ARG A 12 -0.10 1.80 -2.67
C ARG A 12 0.50 3.18 -2.50
N THR A 13 0.01 3.99 -1.56
CA THR A 13 0.58 5.31 -1.28
C THR A 13 2.04 5.21 -0.85
N VAL A 14 2.36 4.25 0.01
CA VAL A 14 3.74 3.95 0.41
C VAL A 14 4.60 3.60 -0.80
N ASP A 15 4.13 2.69 -1.66
CA ASP A 15 4.88 2.29 -2.86
C ASP A 15 5.15 3.48 -3.80
N LEU A 16 4.18 4.40 -3.93
CA LEU A 16 4.32 5.63 -4.72
C LEU A 16 5.37 6.58 -4.15
N PHE A 17 5.41 6.78 -2.83
CA PHE A 17 6.42 7.62 -2.17
C PHE A 17 7.82 6.99 -2.14
N ALA A 18 7.88 5.65 -2.21
CA ALA A 18 9.14 4.93 -2.22
C ALA A 18 9.86 4.93 -3.59
N ARG A 19 9.20 5.41 -4.65
CA ARG A 19 9.84 5.59 -5.97
C ARG A 19 11.02 6.57 -5.83
N PRO A 20 12.14 6.40 -6.57
CA PRO A 20 13.29 7.31 -6.51
C PRO A 20 12.95 8.78 -6.76
N GLN A 21 11.95 9.04 -7.60
CA GLN A 21 11.42 10.36 -7.89
C GLN A 21 10.32 10.81 -6.89
N GLY A 22 9.81 9.92 -6.05
CA GLY A 22 8.64 10.15 -5.21
C GLY A 22 7.34 10.19 -6.00
N ALA A 23 6.32 10.80 -5.41
CA ALA A 23 5.02 10.99 -6.06
C ALA A 23 4.53 12.43 -5.93
N SER A 24 3.97 12.97 -7.02
CA SER A 24 3.23 14.23 -7.01
C SER A 24 1.78 14.02 -6.54
N ILE A 25 1.06 15.11 -6.27
CA ILE A 25 -0.40 15.03 -6.05
C ILE A 25 -1.10 14.44 -7.28
N GLY A 26 -0.65 14.78 -8.49
CA GLY A 26 -1.21 14.25 -9.73
C GLY A 26 -1.05 12.73 -9.80
N ASP A 27 0.15 12.24 -9.52
CA ASP A 27 0.49 10.82 -9.53
C ASP A 27 -0.41 10.05 -8.55
N LEU A 28 -0.63 10.58 -7.34
CA LEU A 28 -1.50 9.97 -6.33
C LEU A 28 -2.98 9.99 -6.75
N MET A 29 -3.45 11.07 -7.40
CA MET A 29 -4.84 11.14 -7.88
C MET A 29 -5.09 10.09 -8.96
N GLU A 30 -4.16 9.94 -9.89
CA GLU A 30 -4.25 8.99 -11.01
C GLU A 30 -4.16 7.54 -10.52
N GLU A 31 -3.12 7.21 -9.76
CA GLU A 31 -2.81 5.82 -9.35
C GLU A 31 -3.76 5.26 -8.28
N LEU A 32 -4.33 6.14 -7.45
CA LEU A 32 -5.28 5.76 -6.40
C LEU A 32 -6.74 5.99 -6.80
N GLY A 33 -7.00 6.72 -7.89
CA GLY A 33 -8.35 7.08 -8.34
C GLY A 33 -9.12 7.92 -7.32
N ILE A 34 -8.44 8.81 -6.59
CA ILE A 34 -9.02 9.62 -5.51
C ILE A 34 -8.97 11.12 -5.80
N SER A 35 -9.89 11.88 -5.19
CA SER A 35 -9.91 13.33 -5.32
C SER A 35 -8.70 13.98 -4.66
N ARG A 36 -8.31 15.18 -5.12
CA ARG A 36 -7.22 15.97 -4.55
C ARG A 36 -7.31 16.13 -3.03
N ARG A 37 -8.52 16.42 -2.51
CA ARG A 37 -8.78 16.52 -1.06
C ARG A 37 -8.49 15.20 -0.34
N SER A 38 -8.84 14.07 -0.96
CA SER A 38 -8.55 12.75 -0.41
C SER A 38 -7.07 12.41 -0.45
N VAL A 39 -6.32 12.92 -1.44
CA VAL A 39 -4.86 12.79 -1.47
C VAL A 39 -4.21 13.48 -0.27
N TYR A 40 -4.57 14.74 0.00
CA TYR A 40 -4.02 15.43 1.17
C TYR A 40 -4.35 14.72 2.49
N ARG A 41 -5.59 14.26 2.65
CA ARG A 41 -5.97 13.45 3.81
C ARG A 41 -5.18 12.13 3.89
N GLN A 42 -4.85 11.53 2.74
CA GLN A 42 -4.05 10.30 2.69
C GLN A 42 -2.60 10.58 3.09
N ILE A 43 -2.03 11.72 2.69
CA ILE A 43 -0.70 12.17 3.12
C ILE A 43 -0.70 12.40 4.64
N GLU A 44 -1.67 13.15 5.17
CA GLU A 44 -1.83 13.36 6.62
C GLU A 44 -1.90 12.01 7.36
N THR A 45 -2.65 11.04 6.83
CA THR A 45 -2.72 9.69 7.43
C THR A 45 -1.36 9.00 7.44
N ILE A 46 -0.53 9.16 6.41
CA ILE A 46 0.82 8.58 6.35
C ILE A 46 1.75 9.28 7.36
N GLU A 47 1.66 10.60 7.49
CA GLU A 47 2.42 11.37 8.49
C GLU A 47 1.99 11.01 9.92
N GLU A 48 0.69 10.88 10.20
CA GLU A 48 0.13 10.47 11.49
C GLU A 48 0.55 9.04 11.88
N LEU A 49 0.78 8.17 10.91
CA LEU A 49 1.33 6.83 11.12
C LEU A 49 2.84 6.84 11.43
N GLY A 50 3.47 8.02 11.44
CA GLY A 50 4.88 8.20 11.79
C GLY A 50 5.85 7.96 10.64
N PHE A 51 5.38 7.89 9.40
CA PHE A 51 6.28 7.75 8.26
C PHE A 51 6.98 9.09 7.95
N PRO A 52 8.33 9.14 7.89
CA PRO A 52 9.11 10.35 7.63
C PRO A 52 9.03 10.73 6.16
N LEU A 53 8.04 11.55 5.84
CA LEU A 53 7.88 12.17 4.53
C LEU A 53 8.57 13.53 4.50
N TYR A 54 9.26 13.81 3.41
CA TYR A 54 9.70 15.14 3.07
C TYR A 54 9.17 15.55 1.71
N ASP A 55 9.02 16.86 1.51
CA ASP A 55 8.70 17.40 0.21
C ASP A 55 9.93 17.89 -0.54
N ASP A 56 10.06 17.39 -1.76
CA ASP A 56 11.08 17.78 -2.70
C ASP A 56 10.46 18.65 -3.79
N ARG A 57 11.24 19.63 -4.26
CA ARG A 57 10.93 20.42 -5.46
C ARG A 57 12.13 20.27 -6.41
N PRO A 58 12.14 19.22 -7.23
CA PRO A 58 13.23 18.98 -8.17
C PRO A 58 13.45 20.19 -9.06
N ALA A 59 14.72 20.54 -9.30
CA ALA A 59 15.07 21.65 -10.17
C ALA A 59 14.50 21.44 -11.59
N GLY A 60 13.67 22.38 -12.06
CA GLY A 60 13.01 22.30 -13.36
C GLY A 60 11.58 21.75 -13.32
N GLU A 61 11.12 21.19 -12.19
CA GLU A 61 9.72 20.78 -12.01
C GLU A 61 8.89 21.87 -11.30
N ARG A 62 7.69 22.13 -11.82
CA ARG A 62 6.71 23.02 -11.16
C ARG A 62 5.96 22.36 -10.01
N GLN A 63 6.03 21.04 -9.89
CA GLN A 63 5.20 20.26 -8.97
C GLN A 63 6.01 19.78 -7.77
N LYS A 64 5.44 19.96 -6.57
CA LYS A 64 5.95 19.36 -5.33
C LYS A 64 5.82 17.85 -5.40
N ARG A 65 6.84 17.14 -4.95
CA ARG A 65 6.86 15.67 -4.83
C ARG A 65 7.08 15.27 -3.38
N TRP A 66 6.44 14.20 -2.95
CA TRP A 66 6.58 13.61 -1.62
C TRP A 66 7.42 12.35 -1.70
N LYS A 67 8.36 12.21 -0.77
CA LYS A 67 9.38 11.16 -0.73
C LYS A 67 9.61 10.72 0.72
N PHE A 68 10.02 9.48 0.91
CA PHE A 68 10.56 9.05 2.20
C PHE A 68 12.01 9.47 2.34
N GLU A 69 12.41 9.82 3.57
CA GLU A 69 13.81 10.08 3.89
C GLU A 69 14.74 8.94 3.45
N GLU A 70 15.94 9.30 3.00
CA GLU A 70 16.93 8.33 2.55
C GLU A 70 17.28 7.34 3.67
N GLY A 71 17.36 6.05 3.33
CA GLY A 71 17.66 4.99 4.30
C GLY A 71 16.46 4.48 5.10
N TYR A 72 15.30 5.13 5.03
CA TYR A 72 14.08 4.67 5.72
C TYR A 72 13.40 3.47 5.05
N LEU A 73 13.78 3.12 3.81
CA LEU A 73 13.11 2.08 3.04
C LEU A 73 13.88 0.76 3.03
N LYS A 74 13.20 -0.31 3.43
CA LYS A 74 13.61 -1.70 3.14
C LYS A 74 13.05 -2.12 1.79
N LYS A 75 13.95 -2.45 0.87
CA LYS A 75 13.59 -2.95 -0.46
C LYS A 75 13.32 -4.46 -0.40
N LEU A 76 12.08 -4.85 -0.68
CA LEU A 76 11.71 -6.25 -0.92
C LEU A 76 11.61 -6.50 -2.44
N PRO A 77 11.65 -7.76 -2.91
CA PRO A 77 11.71 -8.07 -4.34
C PRO A 77 10.62 -7.43 -5.21
N ASN A 78 9.47 -7.07 -4.64
CA ASN A 78 8.31 -6.54 -5.38
C ASN A 78 7.64 -5.33 -4.71
N ILE A 79 8.17 -4.81 -3.61
CA ILE A 79 7.61 -3.66 -2.90
C ILE A 79 8.68 -2.99 -2.06
N SER A 80 8.63 -1.67 -1.98
CA SER A 80 9.42 -0.93 -1.00
C SER A 80 8.55 -0.67 0.21
N LEU A 81 9.02 -1.10 1.39
CA LEU A 81 8.34 -0.84 2.64
C LEU A 81 9.20 0.06 3.53
N PRO A 82 8.57 0.94 4.31
CA PRO A 82 9.24 1.67 5.36
C PRO A 82 9.85 0.70 6.37
N ASP A 83 10.93 1.13 7.05
CA ASP A 83 11.49 0.34 8.13
C ASP A 83 10.49 0.37 9.30
N MET A 84 9.80 -0.75 9.49
CA MET A 84 8.73 -0.90 10.46
C MET A 84 9.20 -1.80 11.60
N GLU A 85 9.29 -1.24 12.79
CA GLU A 85 9.38 -2.02 14.03
C GLU A 85 7.97 -2.50 14.40
N LEU A 86 7.64 -3.73 14.01
CA LEU A 86 6.35 -4.35 14.34
C LEU A 86 6.44 -5.08 15.67
N HIS A 87 5.49 -4.80 16.56
CA HIS A 87 5.32 -5.58 17.77
C HIS A 87 4.64 -6.92 17.44
N LEU A 88 4.84 -7.95 18.29
CA LEU A 88 4.33 -9.31 18.05
C LEU A 88 2.82 -9.34 17.76
N SER A 89 2.05 -8.52 18.49
CA SER A 89 0.60 -8.36 18.31
C SER A 89 0.22 -7.88 16.90
N GLU A 90 1.01 -7.00 16.30
CA GLU A 90 0.77 -6.44 14.97
C GLU A 90 1.20 -7.42 13.87
N MET A 91 2.30 -8.15 14.09
CA MET A 91 2.72 -9.25 13.21
C MET A 91 1.63 -10.32 13.12
N LEU A 92 1.03 -10.70 14.26
CA LEU A 92 -0.07 -11.66 14.29
C LEU A 92 -1.31 -11.13 13.55
N ALA A 93 -1.65 -9.85 13.73
CA ALA A 93 -2.75 -9.21 12.99
C ALA A 93 -2.51 -9.24 11.47
N LEU A 94 -1.31 -8.91 11.02
CA LEU A 94 -0.95 -8.99 9.60
C LEU A 94 -0.99 -10.43 9.07
N CYS A 95 -0.50 -11.40 9.84
CA CYS A 95 -0.59 -12.83 9.49
C CYS A 95 -2.03 -13.29 9.33
N MET A 96 -2.95 -12.85 10.20
CA MET A 96 -4.38 -13.16 10.07
C MET A 96 -4.97 -12.57 8.78
N VAL A 97 -4.67 -11.31 8.48
CA VAL A 97 -5.14 -10.64 7.25
C VAL A 97 -4.60 -11.34 5.98
N ILE A 98 -3.34 -11.79 6.01
CA ILE A 98 -2.73 -12.54 4.90
C ILE A 98 -3.36 -13.94 4.79
N GLY A 99 -3.60 -14.62 5.93
CA GLY A 99 -4.25 -15.92 5.99
C GLY A 99 -5.67 -15.89 5.40
N GLU A 100 -6.49 -14.92 5.80
CA GLU A 100 -7.85 -14.72 5.25
C GLU A 100 -7.83 -14.46 3.74
N SER A 101 -6.86 -13.68 3.25
CA SER A 101 -6.72 -13.39 1.82
C SER A 101 -6.37 -14.63 1.00
N ARG A 102 -5.67 -15.61 1.58
CA ARG A 102 -5.37 -16.91 0.93
C ARG A 102 -6.56 -17.85 0.95
N LEU A 103 -7.38 -17.82 2.00
CA LEU A 103 -8.60 -18.64 2.12
C LEU A 103 -9.66 -18.23 1.07
N ILE A 104 -9.78 -16.94 0.75
CA ILE A 104 -10.74 -16.45 -0.28
C ILE A 104 -10.34 -16.89 -1.71
N LYS A 105 -9.05 -17.17 -1.96
CA LYS A 105 -8.60 -17.75 -3.25
C LYS A 105 -8.79 -19.27 -3.34
N GLY A 106 -9.19 -19.93 -2.26
CA GLY A 106 -9.40 -21.38 -2.19
C GLY A 106 -10.79 -21.87 -2.59
N THR A 107 -11.76 -20.98 -2.85
CA THR A 107 -13.13 -21.36 -3.24
C THR A 107 -13.41 -21.10 -4.72
N GLY A 108 -12.49 -21.52 -5.59
CA GLY A 108 -12.75 -21.72 -7.01
C GLY A 108 -13.32 -23.11 -7.25
N HIS A 109 -14.63 -23.20 -7.50
CA HIS A 109 -15.43 -24.38 -7.83
C HIS A 109 -14.68 -25.48 -8.61
N GLY A 110 -14.47 -26.63 -7.95
CA GLY A 110 -14.08 -27.89 -8.58
C GLY A 110 -15.26 -28.86 -8.62
N LYS A 111 -15.81 -29.03 -9.82
CA LYS A 111 -16.83 -30.00 -10.25
C LYS A 111 -16.68 -31.38 -9.59
N VAL A 112 -17.78 -31.98 -9.12
CA VAL A 112 -17.86 -33.42 -8.80
C VAL A 112 -17.92 -34.21 -10.12
N PRO A 113 -16.99 -35.11 -10.44
CA PRO A 113 -17.15 -36.06 -11.53
C PRO A 113 -17.19 -37.48 -10.95
N GLY A 114 -18.38 -38.06 -10.89
CA GLY A 114 -18.54 -39.43 -10.42
C GLY A 114 -19.99 -39.90 -10.42
N ALA A 115 -20.72 -39.65 -11.50
CA ALA A 115 -21.86 -40.49 -11.84
C ALA A 115 -21.29 -41.83 -12.32
N ILE A 116 -21.49 -42.86 -11.51
CA ILE A 116 -21.29 -44.25 -11.89
C ILE A 116 -22.49 -44.65 -12.76
N ASP A 117 -22.28 -44.71 -14.08
CA ASP A 117 -23.15 -45.49 -14.96
C ASP A 117 -22.70 -46.95 -14.85
N GLY A 118 -23.58 -47.76 -14.26
CA GLY A 118 -23.52 -49.22 -14.18
C GLY A 118 -24.93 -49.77 -14.09
#